data_AF-A0AB33KHB5-F1
#
_entry.id   AF-A0AB33KHB5-F1
#
_cell.length_a   1.000
_cell.length_b   1.000
_cell.length_c   1.000
_cell.angle_alpha   90.00
_cell.angle_beta   90.00
_cell.angle_gamma   90.00
#
_symmetry.space_group_name_H-M   'P 1'
#
loop_
_entity.id
_entity.type
_entity.pdbx_description
1 polymer ?
#
loop_
_entity_poly.entity_id
_entity_poly.type
_entity_poly.pdbx_seq_one_letter_code
_entity_poly.pdbx_strand_id
1 'polypeptide(L)'
;MPGLLVDGDTPRLSPDFKSRVRSHVYGVEKFGLSSHQRHRGFASLAGLVHHVDGLIAHASGTEPEWAAPVRARWSAALGAQRWSPA
;
A
#
# COMPACT_ATOMS: atom_id res chain seq x y z
N MET A 1 -13.66 14.29 25.03
CA MET A 1 -13.51 14.71 23.63
C MET A 1 -14.42 13.82 22.78
N PRO A 2 -15.65 14.23 22.42
CA PRO A 2 -16.52 13.39 21.62
C PRO A 2 -16.31 13.68 20.13
N GLY A 3 -16.39 12.66 19.28
CA GLY A 3 -16.48 12.87 17.84
C GLY A 3 -15.86 11.77 16.99
N LEU A 4 -16.44 10.57 17.01
CA LEU A 4 -16.30 9.68 15.87
C LEU A 4 -17.68 9.61 15.19
N LEU A 5 -17.90 10.56 14.27
CA LEU A 5 -18.96 10.45 13.27
C LEU A 5 -18.60 9.26 12.38
N VAL A 6 -19.24 8.12 12.64
CA VAL A 6 -19.35 7.02 11.67
C VAL A 6 -20.40 7.46 10.68
N ASP A 7 -20.00 8.28 9.72
CA ASP A 7 -20.81 8.59 8.55
C ASP A 7 -20.50 7.58 7.45
N GLY A 8 -21.52 6.85 7.03
CA GLY A 8 -21.66 6.45 5.63
C GLY A 8 -21.89 4.96 5.39
N ASP A 9 -23.08 4.67 4.87
CA ASP A 9 -23.61 3.40 4.35
C ASP A 9 -22.87 2.86 3.09
N THR A 10 -21.58 3.16 2.95
CA THR A 10 -20.74 2.67 1.83
C THR A 10 -19.44 2.13 2.39
N PRO A 11 -18.95 0.97 1.89
CA PRO A 11 -17.65 0.48 2.29
C PRO A 11 -16.60 1.52 1.85
N ARG A 12 -16.06 2.26 2.82
CA ARG A 12 -14.99 3.24 2.62
C ARG A 12 -13.77 2.77 3.40
N LEU A 13 -12.59 2.93 2.83
CA LEU A 13 -11.34 2.61 3.48
C LEU A 13 -11.10 3.61 4.61
N SER A 14 -10.75 3.12 5.79
CA SER A 14 -10.43 3.99 6.91
C SER A 14 -9.21 4.87 6.61
N PRO A 15 -9.13 6.07 7.19
CA PRO A 15 -7.95 6.94 7.07
C PRO A 15 -6.65 6.22 7.47
N ASP A 16 -6.68 5.41 8.52
CA ASP A 16 -5.56 4.57 8.98
C ASP A 16 -5.12 3.55 7.92
N PHE A 17 -6.07 2.87 7.27
CA PHE A 17 -5.76 1.94 6.18
C PHE A 17 -5.06 2.67 5.03
N LYS A 18 -5.64 3.78 4.58
CA LYS A 18 -5.07 4.60 3.50
C LYS A 18 -3.68 5.10 3.86
N SER A 19 -3.49 5.51 5.12
CA SER A 19 -2.19 5.93 5.65
C SER A 19 -1.16 4.81 5.58
N ARG A 20 -1.52 3.61 6.08
CA ARG A 20 -0.66 2.43 6.06
C ARG A 20 -0.18 2.10 4.65
N VAL A 21 -1.08 2.03 3.66
CA VAL A 21 -0.71 1.73 2.27
C VAL A 21 0.24 2.79 1.72
N ARG A 22 -0.07 4.08 1.92
CA ARG A 22 0.82 5.17 1.49
C ARG A 22 2.20 5.08 2.13
N SER A 23 2.29 4.74 3.41
CA SER A 23 3.58 4.56 4.08
C SER A 23 4.40 3.43 3.47
N HIS A 24 3.77 2.35 3.01
CA HIS A 24 4.49 1.28 2.31
C HIS A 24 5.01 1.73 0.95
N VAL A 25 4.15 2.35 0.14
CA VAL A 25 4.52 2.86 -1.19
C VAL A 25 5.64 3.89 -1.07
N TYR A 26 5.46 4.90 -0.21
CA TYR A 26 6.46 5.95 0.02
C TYR A 26 7.78 5.39 0.57
N GLY A 27 7.72 4.42 1.49
CA GLY A 27 8.92 3.80 2.03
C GLY A 27 9.75 3.09 0.96
N VAL A 28 9.08 2.38 0.04
CA VAL A 28 9.74 1.71 -1.08
C VAL A 28 10.23 2.71 -2.13
N GLU A 29 9.45 3.75 -2.45
CA GLU A 29 9.87 4.83 -3.37
C GLU A 29 11.13 5.55 -2.86
N LYS A 30 11.22 5.82 -1.56
CA LYS A 30 12.29 6.63 -0.97
C LYS A 30 13.52 5.82 -0.57
N PHE A 31 13.33 4.66 0.04
CA PHE A 31 14.42 3.87 0.63
C PHE A 31 14.74 2.59 -0.16
N GLY A 32 13.89 2.23 -1.11
CA GLY A 32 13.98 0.99 -1.84
C GLY A 32 13.30 -0.19 -1.12
N LEU A 33 12.99 -1.21 -1.90
CA LEU A 33 12.25 -2.41 -1.55
C LEU A 33 12.98 -3.20 -0.47
N SER A 34 14.29 -3.43 -0.64
CA SER A 34 15.12 -4.18 0.30
C SER A 34 15.30 -3.47 1.64
N SER A 35 15.44 -2.14 1.62
CA SER A 35 15.54 -1.36 2.85
C SER A 35 14.23 -1.37 3.62
N HIS A 36 13.11 -1.14 2.91
CA HIS A 36 11.78 -1.13 3.50
C HIS A 36 11.35 -2.50 4.03
N GLN A 37 11.66 -3.58 3.29
CA GLN A 37 11.44 -4.97 3.72
C GLN A 37 12.09 -5.24 5.07
N ARG A 38 13.38 -4.91 5.22
CA ARG A 38 14.12 -5.06 6.48
C ARG A 38 13.56 -4.18 7.59
N HIS A 39 13.29 -2.91 7.31
CA HIS A 39 12.78 -1.97 8.30
C HIS A 39 11.42 -2.39 8.86
N ARG A 40 10.56 -2.99 8.02
CA ARG A 40 9.22 -3.46 8.43
C ARG A 40 9.20 -4.92 8.89
N GLY A 41 10.32 -5.62 8.86
CA GLY A 41 10.45 -6.99 9.36
C GLY A 41 9.80 -8.07 8.48
N PHE A 42 9.63 -7.82 7.17
CA PHE A 42 9.12 -8.87 6.26
C PHE A 42 10.18 -9.96 6.07
N ALA A 43 9.76 -11.22 5.96
CA ALA A 43 10.68 -12.34 5.77
C ALA A 43 11.35 -12.35 4.37
N SER A 44 10.69 -11.77 3.36
CA SER A 44 11.19 -11.73 1.98
C SER A 44 10.66 -10.51 1.22
N LEU A 45 11.33 -10.15 0.12
CA LEU A 45 10.90 -9.07 -0.78
C LEU A 45 9.56 -9.41 -1.44
N ALA A 46 9.39 -10.64 -1.91
CA ALA A 46 8.12 -11.13 -2.43
C ALA A 46 6.99 -11.03 -1.39
N GLY A 47 7.27 -11.33 -0.12
CA GLY A 47 6.28 -11.18 0.96
C GLY A 47 5.84 -9.74 1.17
N LEU A 48 6.77 -8.77 1.13
CA LEU A 48 6.43 -7.36 1.14
C LEU A 48 5.57 -6.98 -0.07
N VAL A 49 5.96 -7.43 -1.27
CA VAL A 49 5.24 -7.10 -2.51
C VAL A 49 3.82 -7.64 -2.50
N HIS A 50 3.65 -8.92 -2.19
CA HIS A 50 2.33 -9.55 -2.09
C HIS A 50 1.47 -8.91 -1.01
N HIS A 51 2.06 -8.51 0.12
CA HIS A 51 1.33 -7.80 1.17
C HIS A 51 0.78 -6.46 0.67
N VAL A 52 1.63 -5.64 0.03
CA VAL A 52 1.22 -4.33 -0.49
C VAL A 52 0.22 -4.49 -1.64
N ASP A 53 0.43 -5.45 -2.54
CA ASP A 53 -0.50 -5.76 -3.62
C ASP A 53 -1.87 -6.18 -3.10
N GLY A 54 -1.92 -7.01 -2.04
CA GLY A 54 -3.15 -7.41 -1.37
C GLY A 54 -3.90 -6.23 -0.76
N LEU A 55 -3.18 -5.30 -0.12
CA LEU A 55 -3.79 -4.07 0.41
C LEU A 55 -4.36 -3.19 -0.72
N ILE A 56 -3.61 -3.03 -1.82
CA ILE A 56 -4.07 -2.23 -2.96
C ILE A 56 -5.25 -2.93 -3.66
N ALA A 57 -5.26 -4.26 -3.76
CA ALA A 57 -6.37 -5.02 -4.32
C ALA A 57 -7.65 -4.88 -3.49
N HIS A 58 -7.54 -4.98 -2.16
CA HIS A 58 -8.66 -4.68 -1.26
C HIS A 58 -9.16 -3.25 -1.46
N ALA A 59 -8.23 -2.30 -1.56
CA ALA A 59 -8.58 -0.91 -1.84
C ALA A 59 -9.27 -0.72 -3.19
N SER A 60 -8.85 -1.44 -4.22
CA SER A 60 -9.47 -1.37 -5.55
C SER A 60 -10.91 -1.87 -5.55
N GLY A 61 -11.25 -2.89 -4.74
CA GLY A 61 -12.62 -3.38 -4.60
C GLY A 61 -13.54 -2.43 -3.82
N THR A 62 -12.98 -1.58 -2.98
CA THR A 62 -13.72 -0.68 -2.09
C THR A 62 -13.77 0.77 -2.62
N GLU A 63 -12.61 1.34 -2.96
CA GLU A 63 -12.43 2.70 -3.50
C GLU A 63 -11.47 2.67 -4.70
N PRO A 64 -11.94 2.28 -5.91
CA PRO A 64 -11.09 2.13 -7.09
C PRO A 64 -10.42 3.44 -7.51
N GLU A 65 -11.12 4.57 -7.42
CA GLU A 65 -10.57 5.89 -7.77
C GLU A 65 -9.39 6.29 -6.87
N TRP A 66 -9.43 5.88 -5.59
CA TRP A 66 -8.32 6.09 -4.67
C TRP A 66 -7.17 5.09 -4.93
N ALA A 67 -7.50 3.84 -5.21
CA ALA A 67 -6.52 2.77 -5.40
C ALA A 67 -5.75 2.87 -6.72
N ALA A 68 -6.37 3.37 -7.80
CA ALA A 68 -5.77 3.48 -9.12
C ALA A 68 -4.43 4.26 -9.13
N PRO A 69 -4.34 5.50 -8.60
CA PRO A 69 -3.07 6.23 -8.56
C PRO A 69 -2.05 5.57 -7.62
N VAL A 70 -2.49 4.93 -6.52
CA VAL A 70 -1.61 4.21 -5.59
C VAL A 70 -1.00 2.99 -6.26
N ARG A 71 -1.80 2.23 -7.02
CA ARG A 71 -1.34 1.08 -7.81
C ARG A 71 -0.31 1.51 -8.86
N ALA A 72 -0.57 2.60 -9.58
CA ALA A 72 0.37 3.11 -10.58
C ALA A 72 1.73 3.47 -9.96
N ARG A 73 1.72 4.16 -8.82
CA ARG A 73 2.94 4.50 -8.06
C ARG A 73 3.69 3.26 -7.59
N TRP A 74 2.95 2.28 -7.05
CA TRP A 74 3.53 1.02 -6.60
C TRP A 74 4.22 0.27 -7.73
N SER A 75 3.55 0.08 -8.87
CA SER A 75 4.12 -0.58 -10.04
C SER A 75 5.34 0.17 -10.60
N ALA A 76 5.29 1.51 -10.63
CA ALA A 76 6.43 2.32 -11.06
C ALA A 76 7.62 2.17 -10.11
N ALA A 77 7.39 2.15 -8.79
CA ALA A 77 8.43 1.96 -7.80
C ALA A 77 9.11 0.58 -7.90
N LEU A 78 8.33 -0.47 -8.20
CA LEU A 78 8.87 -1.81 -8.46
C LEU A 78 9.68 -1.86 -9.75
N GLY A 79 9.17 -1.26 -10.83
CA GLY A 79 9.85 -1.19 -12.13
C GLY A 79 11.17 -0.42 -12.05
N ALA A 80 11.20 0.70 -11.34
CA ALA A 80 12.42 1.50 -11.10
C ALA A 80 13.52 0.69 -10.39
N GLN A 81 13.13 -0.33 -9.63
CA GLN A 81 14.05 -1.19 -8.88
C GLN A 81 14.33 -2.52 -9.59
N ARG A 82 13.82 -2.67 -10.82
CA ARG A 82 13.91 -3.90 -11.61
C ARG A 82 13.46 -5.13 -10.82
N TRP A 83 12.45 -4.96 -9.96
CA TRP A 83 11.87 -6.06 -9.21
C TRP A 83 11.12 -6.98 -10.17
N SER A 84 11.43 -8.27 -10.11
CA SER A 84 10.70 -9.32 -10.80
C SER A 84 10.23 -10.34 -9.76
N PRO A 85 8.96 -10.80 -9.83
CA PRO A 85 8.57 -12.02 -9.14
C PRO A 85 9.37 -13.17 -9.79
N ALA A 86 10.41 -13.63 -9.12
CA ALA A 86 11.23 -14.74 -9.56
C ALA A 86 10.43 -16.05 -9.62
#